data_AF-A0A6N7LWG2-F1
#
_entry.id   AF-A0A6N7LWG2-F1
#
_cell.length_a   1.000
_cell.length_b   1.000
_cell.length_c   1.000
_cell.angle_alpha   90.00
_cell.angle_beta   90.00
_cell.angle_gamma   90.00
#
_symmetry.space_group_name_H-M   'P 1'
#
loop_
_entity.id
_entity.type
_entity.pdbx_description
1 polymer ?
#
loop_
_entity_poly.entity_id
_entity_poly.type
_entity_poly.pdbx_seq_one_letter_code
_entity_poly.pdbx_strand_id
1 'polypeptide(L)'
;MWRERLTGLMAVLLLGMAGQASALCNCYLPESPSIPDGQTASNEQIQFARNKLVGYQEKMQSYKQCLEGCIADAADTENAVVQQWNQTVESFNSRVVNP
;
A
#
# COMPACT_ATOMS: atom_id res chain seq x y z
N MET A 1 -50.00 -0.59 9.42
CA MET A 1 -49.24 -1.47 8.50
C MET A 1 -48.20 -0.74 7.62
N TRP A 2 -48.00 0.59 7.75
CA TRP A 2 -47.07 1.35 6.91
C TRP A 2 -45.78 1.84 7.62
N ARG A 3 -45.64 1.61 8.93
CA ARG A 3 -44.46 2.07 9.70
C ARG A 3 -43.31 1.07 9.76
N GLU A 4 -43.59 -0.22 9.58
CA GLU A 4 -42.55 -1.27 9.75
C GLU A 4 -41.85 -1.65 8.45
N ARG A 5 -42.39 -1.24 7.29
CA ARG A 5 -41.77 -1.48 5.99
C ARG A 5 -40.75 -0.41 5.58
N LEU A 6 -40.74 0.74 6.27
CA LEU A 6 -39.81 1.84 6.02
C LEU A 6 -38.46 1.65 6.75
N THR A 7 -38.43 0.89 7.85
CA THR A 7 -37.23 0.69 8.66
C THR A 7 -36.24 -0.30 8.05
N GLY A 8 -36.70 -1.20 7.16
CA GLY A 8 -35.82 -2.19 6.51
C GLY A 8 -35.01 -1.65 5.33
N LEU A 9 -35.42 -0.53 4.74
CA LEU A 9 -34.77 0.04 3.53
C LEU A 9 -33.58 0.96 3.85
N MET A 10 -33.45 1.45 5.08
CA MET A 10 -32.35 2.34 5.48
C MET A 10 -31.04 1.61 5.82
N ALA A 11 -31.08 0.31 6.12
CA ALA A 11 -29.88 -0.44 6.51
C ALA A 11 -29.00 -0.88 5.32
N VAL A 12 -29.55 -0.92 4.10
CA VAL A 12 -28.82 -1.38 2.90
C VAL A 12 -27.96 -0.26 2.28
N LEU A 13 -28.25 1.01 2.59
CA LEU A 13 -27.55 2.14 1.96
C LEU A 13 -26.17 2.48 2.56
N LEU A 14 -25.81 1.94 3.73
CA LEU A 14 -24.55 2.26 4.41
C LEU A 14 -23.36 1.33 4.05
N LEU A 15 -23.60 0.28 3.27
CA LEU A 15 -22.58 -0.72 2.90
C LEU A 15 -21.75 -0.38 1.65
N GLY A 16 -22.00 0.75 1.00
CA GLY A 16 -21.40 1.07 -0.31
C GLY A 16 -20.10 1.89 -0.30
N MET A 17 -19.57 2.31 0.86
CA MET A 17 -18.51 3.35 0.90
C MET A 17 -17.14 2.86 1.41
N ALA A 18 -16.98 1.61 1.84
CA ALA A 18 -15.68 1.09 2.26
C ALA A 18 -15.10 0.22 1.14
N GLY A 19 -14.27 0.81 0.27
CA GLY A 19 -13.41 0.00 -0.58
C GLY A 19 -13.14 0.55 -1.96
N GLN A 20 -12.68 1.80 -2.09
CA GLN A 20 -11.90 2.21 -3.26
C GLN A 20 -10.84 3.22 -2.85
N ALA A 21 -9.81 2.73 -2.16
CA ALA A 21 -8.51 3.39 -2.15
C ALA A 21 -7.47 2.38 -2.61
N SER A 22 -7.53 2.00 -3.89
CA SER A 22 -6.38 1.36 -4.53
C SER A 22 -5.32 2.44 -4.70
N ALA A 23 -4.50 2.64 -3.66
CA ALA A 23 -3.28 3.41 -3.75
C ALA A 23 -2.34 2.66 -4.70
N LEU A 24 -2.31 3.06 -5.98
CA LEU A 24 -1.26 2.65 -6.89
C LEU A 24 0.05 3.23 -6.34
N CYS A 25 0.83 2.36 -5.68
CA CYS A 25 2.12 2.69 -5.14
C CYS A 25 3.03 3.28 -6.23
N ASN A 26 3.23 4.60 -6.21
CA ASN A 26 4.01 5.30 -7.22
C ASN A 26 5.41 5.61 -6.69
N CYS A 27 6.24 4.57 -6.57
CA CYS A 27 7.63 4.70 -6.19
C CYS A 27 8.52 4.79 -7.43
N TYR A 28 9.31 5.85 -7.53
CA TYR A 28 10.24 6.05 -8.64
C TYR A 28 11.53 5.25 -8.42
N LEU A 29 11.77 4.26 -9.27
CA LEU A 29 13.03 3.51 -9.29
C LEU A 29 14.13 4.41 -9.90
N PRO A 30 15.20 4.74 -9.14
CA PRO A 30 16.29 5.54 -9.65
C PRO A 30 17.06 4.79 -10.74
N GLU A 31 17.50 5.52 -11.77
CA GLU A 31 18.36 4.97 -12.82
C GLU A 31 19.75 4.62 -12.26
N SER A 32 20.26 3.45 -12.65
CA SER A 32 21.59 2.98 -12.24
C SER A 32 22.69 3.83 -12.89
N PRO A 33 23.67 4.33 -12.13
CA PRO A 33 24.80 5.04 -12.70
C PRO A 33 25.72 4.09 -13.48
N SER A 34 26.39 4.61 -14.52
CA SER A 34 27.46 3.87 -15.19
C SER A 34 28.70 3.81 -14.31
N ILE A 35 29.27 2.61 -14.17
CA ILE A 35 30.53 2.39 -13.44
C ILE A 35 31.64 2.19 -14.48
N PRO A 36 32.68 3.05 -14.49
CA PRO A 36 33.78 2.95 -15.44
C PRO A 36 34.71 1.77 -15.10
N ASP A 37 35.44 1.26 -16.09
CA ASP A 37 36.40 0.16 -15.92
C ASP A 37 37.60 0.60 -15.07
N GLY A 38 37.82 -0.06 -13.94
CA GLY A 38 38.90 0.26 -13.01
C GLY A 38 40.32 0.06 -13.57
N GLN A 39 40.50 -0.65 -14.69
CA GLN A 39 41.80 -0.86 -15.32
C GLN A 39 42.19 0.28 -16.28
N THR A 40 41.21 1.01 -16.83
CA THR A 40 41.44 2.00 -17.89
C THR A 40 40.94 3.40 -17.54
N ALA A 41 40.11 3.54 -16.51
CA ALA A 41 39.57 4.83 -16.09
C ALA A 41 40.62 5.74 -15.44
N SER A 42 40.50 7.04 -15.70
CA SER A 42 41.29 8.06 -15.00
C SER A 42 40.82 8.24 -13.56
N ASN A 43 41.69 8.79 -12.71
CA ASN A 43 41.34 9.13 -11.33
C ASN A 43 40.10 10.05 -11.25
N GLU A 44 39.96 10.99 -12.17
CA GLU A 44 38.81 11.91 -12.25
C GLU A 44 37.51 11.15 -12.58
N GLN A 45 37.56 10.19 -13.51
CA GLN A 45 36.41 9.35 -13.85
C GLN A 45 35.97 8.49 -12.67
N ILE A 46 36.92 7.91 -11.93
CA ILE A 46 36.63 7.12 -10.72
C ILE A 46 35.99 8.01 -9.63
N GLN A 47 36.53 9.20 -9.39
CA GLN A 47 35.96 10.13 -8.39
C GLN A 47 34.57 10.60 -8.78
N PHE A 48 34.34 10.91 -10.05
CA PHE A 48 33.02 11.27 -10.55
C PHE A 48 32.01 10.12 -10.37
N ALA A 49 32.40 8.89 -10.73
CA ALA A 49 31.58 7.70 -10.54
C ALA A 49 31.25 7.44 -9.06
N ARG A 50 32.21 7.66 -8.15
CA ARG A 50 31.98 7.57 -6.70
C ARG A 50 30.89 8.54 -6.25
N ASN A 51 30.96 9.80 -6.68
CA ASN A 51 29.96 10.80 -6.30
C ASN A 51 28.57 10.46 -6.86
N LYS A 52 28.50 9.94 -8.09
CA LYS A 52 27.24 9.45 -8.67
C LYS A 52 26.67 8.26 -7.92
N LEU A 53 27.53 7.36 -7.43
CA LEU A 53 27.12 6.21 -6.63
C LEU A 53 26.52 6.63 -5.29
N VAL A 54 27.11 7.61 -4.60
CA VAL A 54 26.55 8.16 -3.35
C VAL A 54 25.14 8.71 -3.59
N GLY A 55 24.95 9.55 -4.62
CA GLY A 55 23.63 10.08 -4.95
C GLY A 55 22.63 9.01 -5.39
N TYR A 56 23.09 7.95 -6.05
CA TYR A 56 22.23 6.79 -6.36
C TYR A 56 21.80 6.04 -5.10
N GLN A 57 22.71 5.82 -4.15
CA GLN A 57 22.41 5.16 -2.88
C GLN A 57 21.35 5.92 -2.07
N GLU A 58 21.45 7.25 -2.00
CA GLU A 58 20.44 8.09 -1.34
C GLU A 58 19.06 7.94 -2.00
N LYS A 59 19.01 8.05 -3.32
CA LYS A 59 17.74 7.87 -4.07
C LYS A 59 17.17 6.46 -3.90
N MET A 60 18.03 5.44 -3.83
CA MET A 60 17.61 4.07 -3.57
C MET A 60 17.04 3.89 -2.16
N GLN A 61 17.56 4.60 -1.17
CA GLN A 61 16.97 4.59 0.18
C GLN A 61 15.56 5.19 0.16
N SER A 62 15.37 6.34 -0.51
CA SER A 62 14.03 6.93 -0.66
C SER A 62 13.06 6.00 -1.41
N TYR A 63 13.54 5.32 -2.46
CA TYR A 63 12.72 4.33 -3.18
C TYR A 63 12.29 3.17 -2.27
N LYS A 64 13.20 2.62 -1.46
CA LYS A 64 12.86 1.56 -0.49
C LYS A 64 11.86 2.01 0.55
N GLN A 65 12.05 3.18 1.14
CA GLN A 65 11.12 3.75 2.12
C GLN A 65 9.72 3.95 1.53
N CYS A 66 9.64 4.37 0.27
CA CYS A 66 8.37 4.46 -0.44
C CYS A 66 7.69 3.09 -0.56
N LEU A 67 8.43 2.05 -0.97
CA LEU A 67 7.89 0.69 -1.07
C LEU A 67 7.44 0.14 0.28
N GLU A 68 8.20 0.39 1.35
CA GLU A 68 7.85 -0.01 2.71
C GLU A 68 6.52 0.61 3.15
N GLY A 69 6.29 1.89 2.85
CA GLY A 69 5.01 2.55 3.08
C GLY A 69 3.86 1.87 2.33
N CYS A 70 4.06 1.54 1.05
CA CYS A 70 3.03 0.85 0.28
C CYS A 70 2.71 -0.56 0.79
N ILE A 71 3.71 -1.28 1.30
CA ILE A 71 3.51 -2.59 1.93
C ILE A 71 2.68 -2.44 3.20
N ALA A 72 2.98 -1.43 4.02
CA ALA A 72 2.21 -1.14 5.22
C ALA A 72 0.75 -0.77 4.89
N ASP A 73 0.53 0.12 3.92
CA ASP A 73 -0.82 0.52 3.48
C ASP A 73 -1.63 -0.68 2.97
N ALA A 74 -0.98 -1.59 2.23
CA ALA A 74 -1.61 -2.82 1.75
C ALA A 74 -2.00 -3.76 2.90
N ALA A 75 -1.12 -3.92 3.89
CA ALA A 75 -1.40 -4.73 5.09
C ALA A 75 -2.53 -4.13 5.93
N ASP A 76 -2.58 -2.81 6.09
CA ASP A 76 -3.67 -2.13 6.80
C ASP A 76 -4.99 -2.30 6.07
N THR A 77 -4.97 -2.23 4.73
CA THR A 77 -6.15 -2.49 3.90
C THR A 77 -6.65 -3.93 4.06
N GLU A 78 -5.76 -4.91 4.02
CA GLU A 78 -6.10 -6.32 4.26
C GLU A 78 -6.72 -6.51 5.65
N ASN A 79 -6.08 -5.97 6.70
CA ASN A 79 -6.56 -6.04 8.07
C ASN A 79 -7.95 -5.43 8.24
N ALA A 80 -8.21 -4.28 7.61
CA ALA A 80 -9.53 -3.64 7.64
C ALA A 80 -10.61 -4.55 7.03
N VAL A 81 -10.33 -5.18 5.88
CA VAL A 81 -11.26 -6.10 5.23
C VAL A 81 -11.51 -7.35 6.08
N VAL A 82 -10.46 -7.92 6.68
CA VAL A 82 -10.58 -9.09 7.56
C VAL A 82 -11.40 -8.75 8.82
N GLN A 83 -11.18 -7.60 9.44
CA GLN A 83 -11.96 -7.15 10.60
C GLN A 83 -13.43 -6.96 10.24
N GLN A 84 -13.72 -6.32 9.10
CA GLN A 84 -15.08 -6.16 8.61
C GLN A 84 -15.77 -7.50 8.35
N TRP A 85 -15.04 -8.47 7.78
CA TRP A 85 -15.55 -9.82 7.59
C TRP A 85 -15.89 -10.50 8.92
N ASN A 86 -14.99 -10.45 9.90
CA ASN A 86 -15.20 -11.07 11.21
C ASN A 86 -16.44 -10.50 11.91
N GLN A 87 -16.61 -9.17 11.90
CA GLN A 87 -17.81 -8.52 12.44
C GLN A 87 -19.10 -8.98 11.74
N THR A 88 -19.02 -9.15 10.41
CA THR A 88 -20.15 -9.63 9.60
C THR A 88 -20.53 -11.07 9.98
N VAL A 89 -19.54 -11.94 10.14
CA VAL A 89 -19.74 -13.33 10.55
C VAL A 89 -20.31 -13.43 11.97
N GLU A 90 -19.81 -12.64 12.92
CA GLU A 90 -20.33 -12.60 14.29
C GLU A 90 -21.82 -12.19 14.32
N SER A 91 -22.18 -11.15 13.56
CA SER A 91 -23.56 -10.69 13.42
C SER A 91 -24.47 -11.74 12.76
N PHE A 92 -23.96 -12.49 11.78
CA PHE A 92 -24.70 -13.59 11.18
C PHE A 92 -24.94 -14.73 12.18
N ASN A 93 -23.89 -15.15 12.89
CA ASN A 93 -23.96 -16.26 13.85
C ASN A 93 -24.90 -15.94 15.01
N SER A 94 -24.89 -14.70 15.52
CA SER A 94 -25.81 -14.28 16.58
C SER A 94 -27.28 -14.30 16.14
N ARG A 95 -27.56 -14.09 14.84
CA ARG A 95 -28.93 -14.15 14.31
C ARG A 95 -29.41 -15.55 13.95
N VAL A 96 -28.52 -16.41 13.46
CA VAL A 96 -28.90 -17.66 12.78
C VAL A 96 -28.61 -18.89 13.63
N VAL A 97 -27.57 -18.86 14.46
CA VAL A 97 -27.11 -20.04 15.22
C VAL A 97 -27.61 -20.02 16.66
N ASN A 98 -27.76 -18.83 17.28
CA ASN A 98 -28.35 -18.64 18.62
C ASN A 98 -29.53 -17.65 18.57
N PRO A 99 -30.68 -18.02 17.97
CA PRO A 99 -31.87 -17.16 17.93
C PRO A 99 -32.48 -16.91 19.32
#